data_AF-A0A351IYK4-F1
#
_entry.id   AF-A0A351IYK4-F1
#
_cell.length_a   1.000
_cell.length_b   1.000
_cell.length_c   1.000
_cell.angle_alpha   90.00
_cell.angle_beta   90.00
_cell.angle_gamma   90.00
#
_symmetry.space_group_name_H-M   'P 1'
#
loop_
_entity.id
_entity.type
_entity.pdbx_description
1 polymer ?
#
loop_
_entity_poly.entity_id
_entity_poly.type
_entity_poly.pdbx_seq_one_letter_code
_entity_poly.pdbx_strand_id
1 'polypeptide(L)' 'NLVCPISFDLGEDLRMVILSIPEGEDKPLKYPSAILGTDAVVLTKTDLAPFVDVNPKTMANHSMTIHP' A
#
# COMPACT_ATOMS: atom_id res chain seq x y z
N ASN A 1 -0.57 10.40 -3.72
CA ASN A 1 -0.92 10.35 -5.16
C ASN A 1 -0.21 9.14 -5.73
N LEU A 2 -0.92 8.01 -5.89
CA LEU A 2 -0.30 6.73 -6.25
C LEU A 2 -0.31 6.46 -7.75
N VAL A 3 -0.99 7.28 -8.56
CA VAL A 3 -1.36 6.90 -9.93
C VAL A 3 -0.23 7.07 -10.94
N CYS A 4 0.55 8.15 -10.84
CA CYS A 4 1.54 8.51 -11.86
C CYS A 4 2.70 7.49 -12.02
N PRO A 5 3.36 6.98 -10.96
CA PRO A 5 4.56 6.15 -11.13
C PRO A 5 4.25 4.70 -11.58
N ILE A 6 3.01 4.23 -11.45
CA ILE A 6 2.66 2.82 -11.72
C ILE A 6 2.88 2.45 -13.19
N SER A 7 2.64 3.40 -14.10
CA SER A 7 2.62 3.14 -15.55
C SER A 7 4.00 3.08 -16.21
N PHE A 8 5.09 3.30 -15.46
CA PHE A 8 6.43 3.38 -16.01
C PHE A 8 7.30 2.26 -15.46
N ASP A 9 7.68 1.29 -16.27
CA ASP A 9 8.75 0.36 -15.95
C ASP A 9 10.10 1.11 -16.03
N LEU A 10 10.90 1.06 -14.95
CA LEU A 10 12.20 1.74 -14.87
C LEU A 10 13.38 0.76 -15.03
N GLY A 11 13.10 -0.54 -15.24
CA GLY A 11 14.11 -1.59 -15.24
C GLY A 11 14.64 -1.90 -13.84
N GLU A 12 13.83 -1.67 -12.80
CA GLU A 12 14.16 -2.00 -11.42
C GLU A 12 14.14 -3.50 -11.15
N ASP A 13 15.03 -3.98 -10.27
CA ASP A 13 14.99 -5.38 -9.81
C ASP A 13 13.80 -5.65 -8.86
N LEU A 14 13.38 -4.61 -8.13
CA LEU A 14 12.30 -4.67 -7.15
C LEU A 14 11.51 -3.36 -7.15
N ARG A 15 10.19 -3.49 -7.09
CA ARG A 15 9.24 -2.40 -6.94
C ARG A 15 8.44 -2.57 -5.66
N MET A 16 8.37 -1.51 -4.86
CA MET A 16 7.61 -1.51 -3.61
C MET A 16 6.63 -0.34 -3.54
N VAL A 17 5.46 -0.58 -2.93
CA VAL A 17 4.58 0.50 -2.47
C VAL A 17 4.76 0.72 -0.98
N ILE A 18 4.89 1.97 -0.58
CA ILE A 18 4.88 2.38 0.81
C ILE A 18 3.55 3.04 1.11
N LEU A 19 2.80 2.48 2.06
CA LEU A 19 1.56 3.07 2.56
C LEU A 19 1.75 3.44 4.02
N SER A 20 1.33 4.64 4.43
CA SER A 20 1.38 5.02 5.84
C SER A 20 0.03 4.85 6.53
N ILE A 21 0.07 4.42 7.80
CA ILE A 21 -1.14 4.18 8.61
C ILE A 21 -2.12 5.38 8.60
N PRO A 22 -1.68 6.66 8.73
CA PRO A 22 -2.61 7.79 8.72
C PRO A 22 -3.35 8.01 7.39
N GLU A 23 -2.98 7.32 6.30
CA GLU A 23 -3.66 7.48 5.01
C GLU A 23 -5.01 6.77 4.93
N GLY A 24 -5.28 5.82 5.85
CA GLY A 24 -6.50 5.03 5.90
C GLY A 24 -6.35 3.60 5.38
N GLU A 25 -7.03 2.65 6.01
CA GLU A 25 -7.00 1.23 5.66
C GLU A 25 -7.65 0.89 4.31
N ASP A 26 -8.44 1.81 3.74
CA ASP A 26 -9.14 1.66 2.45
C ASP A 26 -8.26 2.02 1.24
N LYS A 27 -7.08 2.58 1.46
CA LYS A 27 -6.14 2.99 0.40
C LYS A 27 -5.77 1.88 -0.58
N PRO A 28 -5.45 0.65 -0.15
CA PRO A 28 -5.20 -0.45 -1.07
C PRO A 28 -6.34 -0.65 -2.07
N LEU A 29 -7.58 -0.66 -1.59
CA LEU A 29 -8.77 -0.90 -2.41
C LEU A 29 -9.08 0.27 -3.36
N LYS A 30 -8.75 1.51 -2.97
CA LYS A 30 -8.91 2.70 -3.81
C LYS A 30 -7.89 2.78 -4.94
N TYR A 31 -6.72 2.15 -4.78
CA TYR A 31 -5.63 2.20 -5.75
C TYR A 31 -5.06 0.80 -6.06
N PRO A 32 -5.87 -0.14 -6.56
CA PRO A 32 -5.45 -1.54 -6.72
C PRO A 32 -4.31 -1.70 -7.72
N SER A 33 -4.30 -0.89 -8.79
CA SER A 33 -3.21 -0.87 -9.76
C SER A 33 -1.85 -0.54 -9.13
N ALA A 34 -1.83 0.20 -8.02
CA ALA A 34 -0.60 0.52 -7.30
C ALA A 34 0.02 -0.73 -6.69
N ILE A 35 -0.79 -1.72 -6.31
CA ILE A 35 -0.35 -2.93 -5.60
C ILE A 35 -0.08 -4.09 -6.57
N LEU A 36 -0.88 -4.19 -7.63
CA LEU A 36 -0.74 -5.26 -8.63
C LEU A 36 0.63 -5.30 -9.31
N GLY A 37 1.27 -4.13 -9.46
CA GLY A 37 2.56 -4.02 -10.13
C GLY A 37 3.77 -4.14 -9.21
N THR A 38 3.62 -4.45 -7.92
CA THR A 38 4.74 -4.40 -6.95
C THR A 38 5.04 -5.74 -6.32
N ASP A 39 6.30 -5.96 -5.97
CA ASP A 39 6.80 -7.15 -5.29
C ASP A 39 6.52 -7.13 -3.79
N ALA A 40 6.40 -5.93 -3.19
CA ALA A 40 6.07 -5.80 -1.78
C ALA A 40 5.30 -4.52 -1.46
N VAL A 41 4.47 -4.61 -0.42
CA VAL A 41 3.80 -3.47 0.21
C VAL A 41 4.35 -3.30 1.62
N VAL A 42 4.81 -2.08 1.93
CA VAL A 42 5.34 -1.72 3.25
C VAL A 42 4.36 -0.79 3.96
N LEU A 43 3.85 -1.23 5.11
CA LEU A 43 3.06 -0.38 5.99
C LEU A 43 3.98 0.40 6.94
N THR A 44 3.89 1.72 6.93
CA THR A 44 4.74 2.62 7.71
C THR A 44 3.95 3.44 8.72
N LYS A 45 4.66 4.02 9.70
CA LYS A 45 4.07 4.80 10.80
C LYS A 45 3.09 3.98 11.64
N THR A 46 3.40 2.71 11.85
CA THR A 46 2.56 1.77 12.62
C THR A 46 2.42 2.16 14.09
N ASP A 47 3.38 2.92 14.61
CA ASP A 47 3.34 3.58 15.91
C ASP A 47 2.15 4.54 16.06
N LEU A 48 1.60 5.06 14.94
CA LEU A 48 0.46 5.98 14.97
C LEU A 48 -0.90 5.27 15.04
N ALA A 49 -0.96 3.94 14.89
CA ALA A 49 -2.22 3.20 14.89
C ALA A 49 -3.12 3.44 16.13
N PRO A 50 -2.59 3.66 17.36
CA PRO A 50 -3.43 3.99 18.51
C PRO A 50 -4.09 5.37 18.47
N PHE A 51 -3.65 6.26 17.57
CA PHE A 51 -4.08 7.66 17.50
C PHE A 51 -4.98 7.96 16.28
N VAL A 52 -5.19 6.97 15.41
CA VAL A 52 -6.03 7.08 14.22
C VAL A 52 -6.98 5.88 14.13
N ASP A 53 -8.11 6.05 13.46
CA ASP A 53 -9.10 4.98 13.29
C ASP A 53 -8.70 4.07 12.11
N VAL A 54 -7.59 3.34 12.28
CA VAL A 54 -7.02 2.45 11.26
C VAL A 54 -6.50 1.19 11.91
N ASN A 55 -6.88 0.03 11.38
CA ASN A 55 -6.31 -1.25 11.77
C ASN A 55 -5.25 -1.71 10.75
N PRO A 56 -3.96 -1.76 11.14
CA PRO A 56 -2.88 -2.20 10.24
C PRO A 56 -3.11 -3.59 9.63
N LYS A 57 -3.77 -4.51 10.36
CA LYS A 57 -4.07 -5.86 9.85
C LYS A 57 -5.13 -5.82 8.76
N THR A 58 -6.17 -5.00 8.93
CA THR A 58 -7.20 -4.81 7.90
C THR A 58 -6.58 -4.24 6.63
N MET A 59 -5.72 -3.21 6.78
CA MET A 59 -4.99 -2.61 5.68
C MET A 59 -4.10 -3.62 4.95
N ALA A 60 -3.36 -4.46 5.68
CA ALA A 60 -2.55 -5.53 5.10
C ALA A 60 -3.42 -6.55 4.34
N ASN A 61 -4.54 -6.98 4.92
CA ASN A 61 -5.46 -7.92 4.27
C ASN A 61 -6.04 -7.36 2.96
N HIS A 62 -6.36 -6.07 2.92
CA HIS A 62 -6.80 -5.43 1.68
C HIS A 62 -5.70 -5.48 0.60
N SER A 63 -4.44 -5.26 0.95
CA SER A 63 -3.32 -5.41 0.02
C SER A 63 -3.19 -6.85 -0.50
N MET A 64 -3.23 -7.84 0.39
CA MET A 64 -3.15 -9.27 0.03
C MET A 64 -4.33 -9.76 -0.82
N THR A 65 -5.49 -9.11 -0.72
CA THR A 65 -6.65 -9.43 -1.55
C THR A 65 -6.44 -9.00 -3.01
N ILE A 66 -5.60 -7.99 -3.23
CA ILE A 66 -5.27 -7.46 -4.56
C ILE A 66 -4.09 -8.22 -5.16
N HIS A 67 -3.03 -8.43 -4.38
CA HIS A 67 -1.83 -9.16 -4.77
C HIS A 67 -1.33 -9.97 -3.55
N PRO A 68 -1.59 -11.29 -3.52
CA PRO A 68 -1.11 -12.19 -2.46
C PRO A 68 0.41 -12.41 -2.51
#